data_AF-A0A8X6QQZ4-F1
#
_entry.id   AF-A0A8X6QQZ4-F1
#
_cell.length_a   1.000
_cell.length_b   1.000
_cell.length_c   1.000
_cell.angle_alpha   90.00
_cell.angle_beta   90.00
_cell.angle_gamma   90.00
#
_symmetry.space_group_name_H-M   'P 1'
#
loop_
_entity.id
_entity.type
_entity.pdbx_description
1 polymer ?
#
loop_
_entity_poly.entity_id
_entity_poly.type
_entity_poly.pdbx_seq_one_letter_code
_entity_poly.pdbx_strand_id
1 'polypeptide(L)'
;LLLSFGSILFGGVPTMHRTTRLKVTDINQRFICVLCDGYLIDATTIVECLHSFCRTCIVQYLENSRYCPVCDVQVHKTKPLLSIRSDTTLQDVVYKLIPGLYQSK
;
A
#
# COMPACT_ATOMS: atom_id res chain seq x y z
N LEU A 1 -42.83 -12.57 -42.73
CA LEU A 1 -41.76 -13.29 -42.00
C LEU A 1 -41.12 -12.28 -41.03
N LEU A 2 -41.67 -12.15 -39.83
CA LEU A 2 -41.10 -11.31 -38.77
C LEU A 2 -40.15 -12.19 -37.96
N LEU A 3 -38.85 -11.95 -38.05
CA LEU A 3 -37.85 -12.61 -37.21
C LEU A 3 -37.54 -11.71 -36.03
N SER A 4 -38.03 -12.09 -34.85
CA SER A 4 -37.45 -11.70 -33.56
C SER A 4 -36.05 -12.30 -33.43
N PHE A 5 -35.16 -11.61 -32.70
CA PHE A 5 -34.37 -12.08 -31.56
C PHE A 5 -33.01 -11.36 -31.47
N GLY A 6 -32.78 -10.67 -30.34
CA GLY A 6 -31.43 -10.53 -29.77
C GLY A 6 -30.76 -9.16 -29.89
N SER A 7 -31.37 -8.09 -29.37
CA SER A 7 -30.58 -6.93 -28.94
C SER A 7 -30.33 -7.07 -27.44
N ILE A 8 -29.17 -7.62 -27.10
CA ILE A 8 -28.65 -7.67 -25.73
C ILE A 8 -28.70 -6.25 -25.17
N LEU A 9 -29.52 -6.05 -24.14
CA LEU A 9 -29.53 -4.84 -23.34
C LEU A 9 -28.18 -4.76 -22.63
N PHE A 10 -27.26 -3.93 -23.11
CA PHE A 10 -26.12 -3.49 -22.31
C PHE A 10 -26.67 -2.62 -21.18
N GLY A 11 -27.15 -3.28 -20.12
CA GLY A 11 -27.44 -2.65 -18.85
C GLY A 11 -26.13 -2.18 -18.23
N GLY A 12 -25.72 -0.96 -18.55
CA GLY A 12 -24.66 -0.28 -17.80
C GLY A 12 -25.10 -0.17 -16.35
N VAL A 13 -24.40 -0.84 -15.44
CA VAL A 13 -24.59 -0.68 -14.00
C VAL A 13 -24.28 0.79 -13.66
N PRO A 14 -25.20 1.56 -13.06
CA PRO A 14 -24.89 2.90 -12.59
C PRO A 14 -23.89 2.79 -11.44
N THR A 15 -22.62 3.09 -11.67
CA THR A 15 -21.63 3.17 -10.61
C THR A 15 -21.89 4.44 -9.79
N MET A 16 -22.42 4.27 -8.59
CA MET A 16 -22.72 5.39 -7.69
C MET A 16 -21.41 5.89 -7.06
N HIS A 17 -20.69 6.75 -7.78
CA HIS A 17 -19.45 7.34 -7.29
C HIS A 17 -19.75 8.48 -6.31
N ARG A 18 -19.72 8.16 -5.01
CA ARG A 18 -19.77 9.16 -3.93
C ARG A 18 -18.38 9.77 -3.74
N THR A 19 -18.21 11.02 -4.17
CA THR A 19 -16.97 11.77 -3.95
C THR A 19 -16.91 12.31 -2.51
N THR A 20 -15.85 11.97 -1.78
CA THR A 20 -15.58 12.51 -0.44
C THR A 20 -14.27 13.28 -0.47
N ARG A 21 -14.22 14.45 0.17
CA ARG A 21 -12.98 15.23 0.33
C ARG A 21 -12.42 14.99 1.73
N LEU A 22 -11.18 14.53 1.80
CA LEU A 22 -10.42 14.33 3.04
C LEU A 22 -9.23 15.29 3.03
N LYS A 23 -8.84 15.80 4.20
CA LYS A 23 -7.58 16.55 4.29
C LYS A 23 -6.44 15.54 4.30
N VAL A 24 -5.40 15.80 3.52
CA VAL A 24 -4.20 14.95 3.45
C VAL A 24 -3.56 14.79 4.85
N THR A 25 -3.62 15.83 5.68
CA THR A 25 -3.16 15.79 7.08
C THR A 25 -3.79 14.66 7.91
N ASP A 26 -5.05 14.32 7.63
CA ASP A 26 -5.82 13.35 8.43
C ASP A 26 -5.42 11.90 8.08
N ILE A 27 -4.80 11.69 6.92
CA ILE A 27 -4.37 10.38 6.43
C ILE A 27 -2.85 10.18 6.50
N ASN A 28 -2.08 11.26 6.58
CA ASN A 28 -0.62 11.25 6.55
C ASN A 28 0.02 10.27 7.54
N GLN A 29 -0.48 10.21 8.78
CA GLN A 29 0.09 9.36 9.82
C GLN A 29 0.11 7.87 9.46
N ARG A 30 -0.74 7.42 8.53
CA ARG A 30 -0.83 6.01 8.10
C ARG A 30 0.16 5.66 6.98
N PHE A 31 0.76 6.66 6.35
CA PHE A 31 1.62 6.51 5.18
C PHE A 31 3.05 6.99 5.42
N ILE A 32 3.41 7.25 6.67
CA ILE A 32 4.75 7.65 7.10
C ILE A 32 5.51 6.42 7.58
N CYS A 33 6.75 6.29 7.11
CA CYS A 33 7.71 5.30 7.57
C CYS A 33 8.35 5.76 8.89
N VAL A 34 8.15 5.00 9.96
CA VAL A 34 8.72 5.32 11.29
C VAL A 34 10.25 5.28 11.37
N LEU A 35 10.93 4.71 10.37
CA LEU A 35 12.39 4.62 10.33
C LEU A 35 13.06 5.85 9.71
N CYS A 36 12.33 6.64 8.92
CA CYS A 36 12.88 7.83 8.25
C CYS A 36 12.00 9.08 8.36
N ASP A 37 10.87 9.00 9.05
CA ASP A 37 9.86 10.06 9.21
C ASP A 37 9.34 10.67 7.89
N GLY A 38 9.56 9.97 6.77
CA GLY A 38 9.07 10.34 5.44
C GLY A 38 7.93 9.44 4.96
N TYR A 39 7.34 9.77 3.81
CA TYR A 39 6.33 8.90 3.19
C TYR A 39 6.94 7.55 2.77
N LEU A 40 6.10 6.52 2.73
CA LEU A 40 6.48 5.20 2.23
C LEU A 40 6.91 5.27 0.75
N ILE A 41 8.15 4.87 0.49
CA ILE A 41 8.72 4.68 -0.85
C ILE A 41 9.15 3.22 -0.98
N ASP A 42 8.71 2.57 -2.05
CA ASP A 42 8.79 1.12 -2.24
C ASP A 42 8.30 0.38 -0.99
N ALA A 43 7.04 0.63 -0.61
CA ALA A 43 6.40 0.10 0.57
C ALA A 43 6.66 -1.40 0.71
N THR A 44 7.19 -1.80 1.85
CA THR A 44 7.59 -3.16 2.16
C THR A 44 7.00 -3.53 3.52
N THR A 45 6.21 -4.58 3.53
CA THR A 45 5.41 -5.01 4.67
C THR A 45 5.99 -6.28 5.29
N ILE A 46 6.08 -6.33 6.62
CA ILE A 46 6.44 -7.54 7.38
C ILE A 46 5.22 -8.46 7.42
N VAL A 47 5.35 -9.71 6.96
CA VAL A 47 4.22 -10.65 6.84
C VAL A 47 3.61 -11.01 8.20
N GLU A 48 4.45 -11.17 9.23
CA GLU A 48 4.01 -11.63 10.56
C GLU A 48 3.15 -10.62 11.33
N CYS A 49 3.32 -9.32 11.09
CA CYS A 49 2.66 -8.26 11.86
C CYS A 49 2.00 -7.16 11.03
N LEU A 50 2.13 -7.21 9.70
CA LEU A 50 1.57 -6.26 8.73
C LEU A 50 2.00 -4.79 8.93
N HIS A 51 3.11 -4.52 9.62
CA HIS A 51 3.71 -3.20 9.64
C HIS A 51 4.52 -2.95 8.36
N SER A 52 4.35 -1.75 7.79
CA SER A 52 4.94 -1.34 6.52
C SER A 52 5.99 -0.23 6.69
N PHE A 53 7.04 -0.30 5.88
CA PHE A 53 8.19 0.60 5.90
C PHE A 53 8.68 0.86 4.48
N CYS A 54 9.61 1.80 4.27
CA CYS A 54 10.32 1.90 3.00
C CYS A 54 11.24 0.69 2.79
N ARG A 55 11.38 0.22 1.55
CA ARG A 55 12.23 -0.94 1.22
C ARG A 55 13.65 -0.81 1.76
N THR A 56 14.28 0.33 1.49
CA THR A 56 15.67 0.59 1.93
C THR A 56 15.78 0.61 3.45
N CYS A 57 14.86 1.30 4.13
CA CYS A 57 14.84 1.43 5.58
C CYS A 57 14.72 0.07 6.27
N ILE A 58 13.76 -0.78 5.88
CA ILE A 58 13.54 -2.06 6.56
C ILE A 58 14.61 -3.09 6.24
N VAL A 59 15.16 -3.09 5.01
CA VAL A 59 16.28 -3.96 4.66
C VAL A 59 17.51 -3.63 5.50
N GLN A 60 17.88 -2.35 5.59
CA GLN A 60 19.02 -1.90 6.41
C GLN A 60 18.80 -2.19 7.91
N TYR A 61 17.58 -1.98 8.42
CA TYR A 61 17.26 -2.26 9.81
C TYR A 61 17.42 -3.76 10.14
N LEU A 62 16.95 -4.64 9.25
CA LEU A 62 16.97 -6.09 9.45
C LEU A 62 18.36 -6.74 9.26
N GLU A 63 19.38 -5.96 8.86
CA GLU A 63 20.78 -6.41 8.92
C GLU A 63 21.25 -6.58 10.37
N ASN A 64 20.75 -5.73 11.28
CA ASN A 64 21.18 -5.69 12.68
C ASN A 64 20.11 -6.20 13.67
N SER A 65 18.86 -6.31 13.23
CA SER A 65 17.73 -6.73 14.08
C SER A 65 16.88 -7.80 13.41
N ARG A 66 16.15 -8.58 14.23
CA ARG A 66 15.20 -9.62 13.77
C ARG A 66 13.78 -9.36 14.23
N TYR A 67 13.52 -8.20 14.82
CA TYR A 67 12.25 -7.83 15.43
C TYR A 67 11.63 -6.64 14.70
N CYS A 68 10.31 -6.54 14.70
CA CYS A 68 9.62 -5.41 14.10
C CYS A 68 9.98 -4.10 14.85
N PRO A 69 10.36 -3.01 14.16
CA PRO A 69 10.64 -1.71 14.81
C PRO A 69 9.46 -1.09 15.58
N VAL A 70 8.23 -1.57 15.36
CA VAL A 70 7.01 -0.97 15.91
C VAL A 70 6.43 -1.79 17.06
N CYS A 71 6.39 -3.11 16.93
CA CYS A 71 5.69 -3.99 17.88
C CYS A 71 6.57 -5.09 18.48
N ASP A 72 7.87 -5.09 18.20
CA ASP A 72 8.84 -6.07 18.70
C ASP A 72 8.50 -7.55 18.42
N VAL A 73 7.58 -7.83 17.51
CA VAL A 73 7.32 -9.19 17.02
C VAL A 73 8.51 -9.69 16.22
N GLN A 74 8.94 -10.93 16.46
CA GLN A 74 10.03 -11.55 15.71
C GLN A 74 9.62 -11.75 14.23
N VAL A 75 10.36 -11.14 13.32
CA VAL A 75 10.11 -11.17 11.87
C VAL A 75 10.41 -12.56 11.29
N HIS A 76 11.53 -13.15 11.69
CA HIS A 76 11.92 -14.51 11.33
C HIS A 76 12.97 -15.03 12.31
N LYS A 77 12.98 -16.35 12.54
CA LYS A 77 13.97 -17.04 13.39
C LYS A 77 15.44 -16.87 12.97
N THR A 78 15.75 -16.73 11.68
CA THR A 78 17.12 -16.82 11.15
C THR A 78 17.37 -15.84 10.01
N LYS A 79 16.41 -15.70 9.07
CA LYS A 79 16.54 -14.86 7.87
C LYS A 79 15.37 -13.88 7.73
N PRO A 80 15.42 -12.71 8.38
CA PRO A 80 14.31 -11.74 8.39
C PRO A 80 13.87 -11.27 7.00
N LEU A 81 14.79 -11.18 6.04
CA LEU A 81 14.49 -10.78 4.66
C LEU A 81 13.54 -11.73 3.93
N LEU A 82 13.37 -12.98 4.40
CA LEU A 82 12.41 -13.92 3.83
C LEU A 82 10.96 -13.63 4.25
N SER A 83 10.76 -12.86 5.33
CA SER A 83 9.43 -12.54 5.89
C SER A 83 8.98 -11.10 5.60
N ILE A 84 9.64 -10.40 4.66
CA ILE A 84 9.19 -9.10 4.17
C ILE A 84 8.75 -9.20 2.70
N ARG A 85 7.72 -8.46 2.31
CA ARG A 85 7.18 -8.45 0.95
C ARG A 85 6.93 -7.04 0.48
N SER A 86 7.23 -6.78 -0.79
CA SER A 86 6.84 -5.53 -1.44
C SER A 86 5.31 -5.43 -1.49
N ASP A 87 4.79 -4.30 -1.04
CA ASP A 87 3.36 -4.02 -0.99
C ASP A 87 3.02 -2.98 -2.06
N THR A 88 2.88 -3.47 -3.29
CA THR A 88 2.58 -2.61 -4.45
C THR A 88 1.22 -1.93 -4.33
N THR A 89 0.26 -2.57 -3.64
CA THR A 89 -1.07 -2.00 -3.44
C THR A 89 -1.01 -0.82 -2.48
N LEU A 90 -0.31 -0.97 -1.35
CA LEU A 90 -0.08 0.14 -0.43
C LEU A 90 0.68 1.27 -1.11
N GLN A 91 1.72 0.95 -1.88
CA GLN A 91 2.49 1.95 -2.62
C GLN A 91 1.62 2.74 -3.62
N ASP A 92 0.76 2.05 -4.36
CA ASP A 92 -0.18 2.67 -5.30
C ASP A 92 -1.16 3.60 -4.58
N VAL A 93 -1.66 3.18 -3.40
CA VAL A 93 -2.55 4.00 -2.57
C VAL A 93 -1.82 5.27 -2.12
N VAL A 94 -0.58 5.15 -1.64
CA VAL A 94 0.25 6.29 -1.23
C VAL A 94 0.46 7.27 -2.38
N TYR A 95 0.84 6.77 -3.57
CA TYR A 95 1.04 7.62 -4.75
C TYR A 95 -0.23 8.26 -5.31
N LYS A 96 -1.38 7.61 -5.18
CA LYS A 96 -2.67 8.19 -5.60
C LYS A 96 -3.21 9.21 -4.62
N LEU A 97 -2.94 9.04 -3.32
CA LEU A 97 -3.51 9.90 -2.27
C LEU A 97 -2.64 11.10 -1.93
N ILE A 98 -1.31 11.00 -2.06
CA ILE A 98 -0.39 12.09 -1.68
C ILE A 98 0.00 12.89 -2.93
N PRO A 99 -0.55 14.10 -3.12
CA PRO A 99 -0.24 14.92 -4.29
C PRO A 99 1.24 15.34 -4.29
N GLY A 100 1.88 15.27 -5.47
CA GLY A 100 3.27 15.69 -5.67
C GLY A 100 4.34 14.69 -5.21
N LEU A 101 3.95 13.54 -4.63
CA LEU A 101 4.88 12.51 -4.19
C LEU A 101 5.44 11.68 -5.36
N TYR A 102 4.58 11.37 -6.34
CA TYR A 102 4.98 10.69 -7.58
C TYR A 102 4.70 11.59 -8.78
N GLN A 103 5.70 11.76 -9.64
CA GLN A 103 5.54 12.43 -10.93
C GLN A 103 5.43 11.35 -12.00
N SER A 104 4.22 11.06 -12.48
CA SER A 104 4.09 10.34 -13.75
C SER A 104 4.63 11.28 -14.84
N LYS A 105 5.77 10.92 -15.45
CA LYS A 105 6.24 11.58 -16.66
C LYS A 105 5.24 11.40 -17.80
#